data_AF-A0A968SPA8-F1
#
_entry.id   AF-A0A968SPA8-F1
#
_cell.length_a   1.000
_cell.length_b   1.000
_cell.length_c   1.000
_cell.angle_alpha   90.00
_cell.angle_beta   90.00
_cell.angle_gamma   90.00
#
_symmetry.space_group_name_H-M   'P 1'
#
loop_
_entity.id
_entity.type
_entity.pdbx_description
1 polymer ?
#
loop_
_entity_poly.entity_id
_entity_poly.type
_entity_poly.pdbx_seq_one_letter_code
_entity_poly.pdbx_strand_id
1 'polypeptide(L)'
;MQLVFVPVEEFYFALTLAVKTLEDIEKPGLVAQVRSTLREKFGQPSTVAAGHQNTFNYVFRVPEGTPQGHPLVVSISDWQDKIHLSSDYGWVINAERKPVRTEEFGDRAEFSSKLKFHLQDLLQIEI
;
A
#
# COMPACT_ATOMS: atom_id res chain seq x y z
N MET A 1 4.07 4.47 12.85
CA MET A 1 4.25 3.46 11.78
C MET A 1 5.45 3.86 10.95
N GLN A 2 6.33 2.92 10.59
CA GLN A 2 7.47 3.19 9.69
C GLN A 2 7.17 2.59 8.32
N LEU A 3 7.29 3.39 7.26
CA LEU A 3 7.14 2.94 5.87
C LEU A 3 8.53 2.84 5.22
N VAL A 4 8.92 1.64 4.83
CA VAL A 4 10.19 1.37 4.12
C VAL A 4 9.86 1.08 2.67
N PHE A 5 10.25 1.97 1.76
CA PHE A 5 9.99 1.81 0.34
C PHE A 5 10.64 0.54 -0.21
N VAL A 6 9.88 -0.21 -1.01
CA VAL A 6 10.34 -1.41 -1.70
C VAL A 6 10.56 -1.05 -3.17
N PRO A 7 11.82 -0.97 -3.64
CA PRO A 7 12.11 -0.61 -5.02
C PRO A 7 11.76 -1.77 -5.97
N VAL A 8 11.68 -1.50 -7.27
CA VAL A 8 11.25 -2.47 -8.29
C VAL A 8 12.14 -3.72 -8.32
N GLU A 9 13.43 -3.57 -8.01
CA GLU A 9 14.40 -4.66 -7.95
C GLU A 9 14.08 -5.68 -6.85
N GLU A 10 13.36 -5.26 -5.80
CA GLU A 10 12.93 -6.08 -4.68
C GLU A 10 11.46 -6.51 -4.77
N PHE A 11 10.75 -6.12 -5.85
CA PHE A 11 9.30 -6.27 -5.96
C PHE A 11 8.80 -7.71 -6.01
N TYR A 12 9.65 -8.69 -6.37
CA TYR A 12 9.30 -10.11 -6.30
C TYR A 12 8.76 -10.54 -4.92
N PHE A 13 9.12 -9.84 -3.84
CA PHE A 13 8.58 -10.03 -2.51
C PHE A 13 7.08 -9.68 -2.41
N ALA A 14 6.65 -8.55 -2.99
CA ALA A 14 5.29 -8.03 -2.88
C ALA A 14 4.26 -8.89 -3.64
N LEU A 15 4.66 -9.53 -4.74
CA LEU A 15 3.80 -10.42 -5.55
C LEU A 15 3.35 -11.69 -4.80
N THR A 16 4.03 -12.04 -3.71
CA THR A 16 3.72 -13.25 -2.94
C THR A 16 2.72 -13.02 -1.81
N LEU A 17 2.29 -11.77 -1.59
CA LEU A 17 1.51 -11.37 -0.43
C LEU A 17 0.02 -11.19 -0.76
N ALA A 18 -0.81 -11.46 0.25
CA ALA A 18 -2.26 -11.42 0.23
C ALA A 18 -2.83 -9.99 0.26
N VAL A 19 -2.35 -9.10 -0.61
CA VAL A 19 -2.71 -7.68 -0.56
C VAL A 19 -4.19 -7.47 -0.94
N LYS A 20 -4.92 -6.72 -0.11
CA LYS A 20 -6.35 -6.39 -0.31
C LYS A 20 -6.60 -4.90 -0.13
N THR A 21 -7.62 -4.39 -0.81
CA THR A 21 -8.09 -3.00 -0.70
C THR A 21 -8.38 -2.59 0.74
N LEU A 22 -7.72 -1.54 1.21
CA LEU A 22 -8.07 -0.86 2.46
C LEU A 22 -9.11 0.22 2.19
N GLU A 23 -8.84 1.08 1.21
CA GLU A 23 -9.64 2.27 0.94
C GLU A 23 -9.39 2.77 -0.49
N ASP A 24 -10.43 3.29 -1.13
CA ASP A 24 -10.38 4.00 -2.40
C ASP A 24 -10.73 5.46 -2.15
N ILE A 25 -9.86 6.38 -2.56
CA ILE A 25 -10.00 7.81 -2.30
C ILE A 25 -10.13 8.54 -3.63
N GLU A 26 -11.30 9.15 -3.82
CA GLU A 26 -11.65 9.89 -5.02
C GLU A 26 -11.66 11.39 -4.72
N LYS A 27 -10.60 12.08 -5.14
CA LYS A 27 -10.45 13.53 -4.99
C LYS A 27 -9.81 14.09 -6.27
N PRO A 28 -10.45 15.07 -6.95
CA PRO A 28 -9.92 15.63 -8.18
C PRO A 28 -8.47 16.11 -8.05
N GLY A 29 -7.60 15.67 -8.96
CA GLY A 29 -6.19 16.05 -8.98
C GLY A 29 -5.29 15.34 -7.95
N LEU A 30 -5.86 14.58 -7.01
CA LEU A 30 -5.08 13.90 -5.96
C LEU A 30 -4.12 12.88 -6.55
N VAL A 31 -4.56 12.09 -7.53
CA VAL A 31 -3.72 11.08 -8.20
C VAL A 31 -2.46 11.70 -8.80
N ALA A 32 -2.61 12.80 -9.52
CA ALA A 32 -1.49 13.50 -10.13
C ALA A 32 -0.52 14.06 -9.07
N GLN A 33 -1.05 14.64 -8.00
CA GLN A 33 -0.27 15.19 -6.89
C GLN A 33 0.53 14.09 -6.18
N VAL A 34 -0.13 13.02 -5.75
CA VAL A 34 0.48 11.87 -5.07
C VAL A 34 1.53 11.22 -5.97
N ARG A 35 1.24 11.00 -7.26
CA ARG A 35 2.20 10.45 -8.22
C ARG A 35 3.47 11.31 -8.32
N SER A 36 3.31 12.63 -8.39
CA SER A 36 4.44 13.56 -8.49
C SER A 36 5.32 13.48 -7.25
N THR A 37 4.71 13.55 -6.06
CA THR A 37 5.43 13.52 -4.79
C THR A 37 6.09 12.18 -4.50
N LEU A 38 5.42 11.06 -4.82
CA LEU A 38 6.02 9.72 -4.69
C LEU A 38 7.22 9.57 -5.63
N ARG A 39 7.13 10.09 -6.85
CA ARG A 39 8.23 10.05 -7.81
C ARG A 39 9.43 10.89 -7.34
N GLU A 40 9.17 12.06 -6.76
CA GLU A 40 10.21 12.93 -6.21
C GLU A 40 10.92 12.28 -5.01
N LYS A 41 10.17 11.64 -4.11
CA LYS A 41 10.71 11.05 -2.88
C LYS A 41 11.37 9.68 -3.08
N PHE A 42 10.79 8.84 -3.93
CA PHE A 42 11.15 7.42 -4.04
C PHE A 42 11.63 6.99 -5.43
N GLY A 43 11.59 7.90 -6.41
CA GLY A 43 12.04 7.61 -7.77
C GLY A 43 10.98 6.86 -8.58
N GLN A 44 11.32 5.67 -9.07
CA GLN A 44 10.41 4.91 -9.93
C GLN A 44 9.39 4.11 -9.09
N PRO A 45 8.16 3.88 -9.59
CA PRO A 45 7.20 3.00 -8.94
C PRO A 45 7.75 1.58 -8.77
N SER A 46 7.32 0.89 -7.71
CA SER A 46 7.67 -0.51 -7.46
C SER A 46 7.12 -1.45 -8.54
N THR A 47 5.96 -1.12 -9.13
CA THR A 47 5.54 -1.65 -10.43
C THR A 47 4.85 -0.62 -11.30
N VAL A 48 4.93 -0.88 -12.61
CA VAL A 48 4.10 -0.25 -13.62
C VAL A 48 3.24 -1.34 -14.22
N ALA A 49 1.92 -1.28 -14.02
CA ALA A 49 1.04 -2.20 -14.74
C ALA A 49 1.00 -1.76 -16.21
N ALA A 50 1.03 -2.73 -17.13
CA ALA A 50 0.84 -2.46 -18.55
C ALA A 50 -0.64 -2.12 -18.82
N GLY A 51 -1.02 -0.84 -18.70
CA GLY A 51 -2.40 -0.41 -18.97
C GLY A 51 -2.66 1.07 -18.68
N HIS A 52 -3.80 1.57 -19.17
CA HIS A 52 -4.29 2.93 -18.89
C HIS A 52 -4.87 3.07 -17.47
N GLN A 53 -5.07 1.95 -16.77
CA GLN A 53 -5.49 1.86 -15.37
C GLN A 53 -4.29 1.31 -14.58
N ASN A 54 -3.95 1.90 -13.42
CA ASN A 54 -2.72 1.63 -12.67
C ASN A 54 -1.46 2.23 -13.27
N THR A 55 -1.47 3.57 -13.43
CA THR A 55 -0.31 4.31 -13.94
C THR A 55 0.90 4.28 -13.00
N PHE A 56 0.72 3.93 -11.72
CA PHE A 56 1.79 3.66 -10.77
C PHE A 56 1.35 2.71 -9.65
N ASN A 57 2.32 2.06 -9.01
CA ASN A 57 2.15 1.36 -7.74
C ASN A 57 3.45 1.49 -6.91
N TYR A 58 3.38 2.15 -5.76
CA TYR A 58 4.47 2.24 -4.79
C TYR A 58 4.17 1.33 -3.62
N VAL A 59 5.08 0.41 -3.34
CA VAL A 59 4.97 -0.57 -2.27
C VAL A 59 5.91 -0.22 -1.13
N PHE A 60 5.43 -0.38 0.09
CA PHE A 60 6.19 -0.17 1.31
C PHE A 60 6.05 -1.38 2.21
N ARG A 61 7.17 -1.77 2.83
CA ARG A 61 7.19 -2.70 3.97
C ARG A 61 6.99 -1.90 5.24
N VAL A 62 6.21 -2.43 6.16
CA VAL A 62 6.08 -1.93 7.53
C VAL A 62 6.66 -3.00 8.44
N PRO A 63 7.92 -2.86 8.90
CA PRO A 63 8.63 -3.93 9.61
C PRO A 63 7.93 -4.44 10.86
N GLU A 64 7.33 -3.53 11.63
CA GLU A 64 6.53 -3.83 12.83
C GLU A 64 5.05 -3.60 12.53
N GLY A 65 4.56 -4.32 11.52
CA GLY A 65 3.23 -4.12 10.95
C GLY A 65 2.09 -4.65 11.82
N THR A 66 2.35 -5.75 12.53
CA THR A 66 1.34 -6.45 13.34
C THR A 66 1.65 -6.32 14.84
N PRO A 67 0.67 -6.58 15.71
CA PRO A 67 0.90 -6.63 17.17
C PRO A 67 2.03 -7.59 17.58
N GLN A 68 2.25 -8.65 16.79
CA GLN A 68 3.30 -9.67 17.01
C GLN A 68 4.64 -9.30 16.36
N GLY A 69 4.74 -8.13 15.71
CA GLY A 69 5.97 -7.65 15.07
C GLY A 69 6.25 -8.27 13.71
N HIS A 70 5.25 -8.87 13.05
CA HIS A 70 5.44 -9.36 11.68
C HIS A 70 5.43 -8.19 10.69
N PRO A 71 6.30 -8.23 9.67
CA PRO A 71 6.28 -7.24 8.61
C PRO A 71 5.01 -7.39 7.80
N LEU A 72 4.39 -6.27 7.46
CA LEU A 72 3.30 -6.22 6.49
C LEU A 72 3.70 -5.39 5.28
N VAL A 73 2.88 -5.46 4.24
CA VAL A 73 3.01 -4.63 3.06
C VAL A 73 1.82 -3.71 2.93
N VAL A 74 2.12 -2.46 2.57
CA VAL A 74 1.14 -1.49 2.11
C VAL A 74 1.50 -1.03 0.70
N SER A 75 0.50 -0.69 -0.10
CA SER A 75 0.70 -0.14 -1.43
C SER A 75 -0.20 1.07 -1.68
N ILE A 76 0.34 2.01 -2.45
CA ILE A 76 -0.35 3.20 -2.95
C ILE A 76 -0.31 3.12 -4.47
N SER A 77 -1.47 2.97 -5.08
CA SER A 77 -1.60 2.89 -6.54
C SER A 77 -2.69 3.80 -7.06
N ASP A 78 -2.63 4.07 -8.36
CA ASP A 78 -3.75 4.65 -9.09
C ASP A 78 -4.69 3.54 -9.52
N TRP A 79 -5.99 3.67 -9.24
CA TRP A 79 -7.02 2.83 -9.86
C TRP A 79 -8.13 3.71 -10.41
N GLN A 80 -8.17 3.86 -11.74
CA GLN A 80 -9.21 4.64 -12.44
C GLN A 80 -9.32 6.09 -11.92
N ASP A 81 -8.18 6.78 -11.77
CA ASP A 81 -8.11 8.16 -11.24
C ASP A 81 -8.53 8.29 -9.77
N LYS A 82 -8.38 7.19 -9.01
CA LYS A 82 -8.51 7.16 -7.55
C LYS A 82 -7.22 6.70 -6.91
N ILE A 83 -6.94 7.21 -5.71
CA ILE A 83 -5.88 6.64 -4.88
C ILE A 83 -6.41 5.36 -4.25
N HIS A 84 -5.77 4.25 -4.59
CA HIS A 84 -6.06 2.93 -4.08
C HIS A 84 -5.04 2.56 -3.02
N LEU A 85 -5.49 2.47 -1.77
CA LEU A 85 -4.68 2.00 -0.65
C LEU A 85 -4.95 0.52 -0.43
N SER A 86 -3.89 -0.24 -0.27
CA SER A 86 -3.98 -1.70 -0.17
C SER A 86 -2.97 -2.25 0.83
N SER A 87 -3.32 -3.35 1.51
CA SER A 87 -2.45 -4.04 2.45
C SER A 87 -2.88 -5.48 2.70
N ASP A 88 -1.91 -6.32 3.06
CA ASP A 88 -2.11 -7.67 3.59
C ASP A 88 -2.55 -7.69 5.07
N TYR A 89 -2.70 -6.54 5.74
CA TYR A 89 -3.18 -6.46 7.12
C TYR A 89 -4.53 -7.18 7.35
N GLY A 90 -4.56 -8.23 8.18
CA GLY A 90 -5.76 -9.04 8.41
C GLY A 90 -5.92 -10.23 7.44
N TRP A 91 -4.91 -10.48 6.60
CA TRP A 91 -4.87 -11.58 5.65
C TRP A 91 -3.58 -12.37 5.81
N VAL A 92 -3.69 -13.70 5.72
CA VAL A 92 -2.55 -14.61 5.67
C VAL A 92 -2.70 -15.55 4.48
N ILE A 93 -1.59 -16.07 3.99
CA ILE A 93 -1.60 -17.11 2.96
C ILE A 93 -1.73 -18.47 3.66
N ASN A 94 -2.80 -19.21 3.35
CA ASN A 94 -3.01 -20.55 3.89
C ASN A 94 -2.11 -21.61 3.19
N ALA A 95 -2.20 -22.86 3.64
CA ALA A 95 -1.43 -23.98 3.07
C ALA A 95 -1.71 -24.23 1.56
N GLU A 96 -2.85 -23.81 1.05
CA GLU A 96 -3.22 -23.89 -0.38
C GLU A 96 -2.74 -22.67 -1.19
N ARG A 97 -1.92 -21.80 -0.60
CA ARG A 97 -1.45 -20.54 -1.17
C ARG A 97 -2.57 -19.54 -1.46
N LYS A 98 -3.68 -19.60 -0.71
CA LYS A 98 -4.82 -18.68 -0.84
C LYS A 98 -4.83 -17.64 0.29
N PRO A 99 -5.17 -16.39 0.00
CA PRO A 99 -5.37 -15.37 1.02
C PRO A 99 -6.64 -15.67 1.83
N VAL A 100 -6.50 -15.84 3.14
CA VAL A 100 -7.60 -16.04 4.08
C VAL A 100 -7.59 -14.95 5.15
N ARG A 101 -8.77 -14.50 5.56
CA ARG A 101 -8.91 -13.52 6.64
C ARG A 101 -8.53 -14.19 7.96
N THR A 102 -7.86 -13.44 8.83
CA THR A 102 -7.45 -13.91 10.16
C THR A 102 -7.80 -12.87 11.22
N GLU A 103 -7.99 -13.34 12.46
CA GLU A 103 -8.27 -12.52 13.65
C GLU A 103 -6.99 -12.14 14.40
N GLU A 104 -5.81 -12.54 13.92
CA GLU A 104 -4.51 -12.20 14.53
C GLU A 104 -4.17 -10.70 14.48
N PHE A 105 -4.91 -9.96 13.67
CA PHE A 105 -4.75 -8.53 13.44
C PHE A 105 -5.88 -7.76 14.15
N GLY A 106 -5.58 -6.52 14.54
CA GLY A 106 -6.58 -5.63 15.13
C GLY A 106 -7.56 -5.06 14.10
N ASP A 107 -8.17 -3.93 14.43
CA ASP A 107 -9.16 -3.28 13.58
C ASP A 107 -8.54 -2.76 12.26
N ARG A 108 -9.10 -3.20 11.12
CA ARG A 108 -8.62 -2.85 9.78
C ARG A 108 -8.96 -1.40 9.40
N ALA A 109 -10.07 -0.85 9.89
CA ALA A 109 -10.45 0.55 9.68
C ALA A 109 -9.56 1.50 10.49
N GLU A 110 -9.22 1.11 11.73
CA GLU A 110 -8.23 1.82 12.54
C GLU A 110 -6.85 1.82 11.87
N PHE A 111 -6.42 0.66 11.34
CA PHE A 111 -5.18 0.56 10.58
C PHE A 111 -5.20 1.46 9.34
N SER A 112 -6.28 1.44 8.54
CA SER A 112 -6.43 2.33 7.37
C SER A 112 -6.30 3.80 7.76
N SER A 113 -6.97 4.21 8.85
CA SER A 113 -6.90 5.59 9.37
C SER A 113 -5.48 6.00 9.77
N LYS A 114 -4.76 5.12 10.48
CA LYS A 114 -3.36 5.37 10.88
C LYS A 114 -2.43 5.43 9.67
N LEU A 115 -2.60 4.52 8.70
CA LEU A 115 -1.84 4.54 7.45
C LEU A 115 -2.08 5.85 6.72
N LYS A 116 -3.34 6.26 6.55
CA LYS A 116 -3.69 7.52 5.89
C LYS A 116 -3.03 8.72 6.57
N PHE A 117 -3.14 8.83 7.89
CA PHE A 117 -2.49 9.89 8.66
C PHE A 117 -0.97 9.94 8.39
N HIS A 118 -0.30 8.79 8.41
CA HIS A 118 1.13 8.72 8.12
C HIS A 118 1.48 9.03 6.67
N LEU A 119 0.63 8.67 5.71
CA LEU A 119 0.83 9.02 4.31
C LEU A 119 0.67 10.52 4.09
N GLN A 120 -0.30 11.16 4.75
CA GLN A 120 -0.45 12.60 4.68
C GLN A 120 0.79 13.33 5.21
N ASP A 121 1.32 12.87 6.34
CA ASP A 121 2.55 13.43 6.92
C ASP A 121 3.78 13.14 6.03
N LEU A 122 3.94 11.91 5.54
CA LEU A 122 5.07 11.53 4.69
C LEU A 122 5.08 12.31 3.36
N LEU A 123 3.91 12.45 2.75
CA LEU A 123 3.76 13.07 1.43
C LEU A 123 3.50 14.58 1.52
N GLN A 124 3.10 15.10 2.69
CA GLN A 124 2.65 16.47 2.87
C GLN A 124 1.46 16.80 1.93
N ILE A 125 0.54 15.85 1.78
CA ILE A 125 -0.67 15.94 0.95
C ILE A 125 -1.88 15.57 1.81
N GLU A 126 -3.00 16.25 1.64
CA GLU A 126 -4.27 15.85 2.27
C GLU A 126 -4.94 14.75 1.44
N ILE A 127 -5.13 13.59 2.09
CA ILE A 127 -5.58 12.32 1.51
C ILE A 127 -6.93 11.93 2.12
#